data_AF-A0AAN0M827-F1
#
_entry.id   AF-A0AAN0M827-F1
#
_cell.length_a   1.000
_cell.length_b   1.000
_cell.length_c   1.000
_cell.angle_alpha   90.00
_cell.angle_beta   90.00
_cell.angle_gamma   90.00
#
_symmetry.space_group_name_H-M   'P 1'
#
loop_
_entity.id
_entity.type
_entity.pdbx_description
1 polymer ?
#
loop_
_entity_poly.entity_id
_entity_poly.type
_entity_poly.pdbx_seq_one_letter_code
_entity_poly.pdbx_strand_id
1 'polypeptide(L)'
;MDRLRAQALRIFQAGVAAADPHAAVTAVLDDVQTPARIIAVGKAARRMAAAAMARFPGVPALVVTNYENATPLAGATVMAAGHPVPDENGAKAAQAVIAALQASDGPVLALISGVGPRFCLHRRARCVLRTRLR
;
A
#
# COMPACT_ATOMS: atom_id res chain seq x y z
N MET A 1 10.22 -23.95 -31.51
CA MET A 1 10.12 -23.79 -30.05
C MET A 1 9.71 -22.38 -29.62
N ASP A 2 9.85 -21.37 -30.49
CA ASP A 2 9.63 -19.95 -30.14
C ASP A 2 8.16 -19.54 -29.94
N ARG A 3 7.22 -20.20 -30.62
CA ARG A 3 5.77 -19.90 -30.49
C ARG A 3 5.22 -20.22 -29.10
N LEU A 4 5.61 -21.34 -28.51
CA LEU A 4 5.17 -21.73 -27.15
C LEU A 4 5.81 -20.82 -26.09
N ARG A 5 7.10 -20.49 -26.24
CA ARG A 5 7.79 -19.54 -25.36
C ARG A 5 7.14 -18.15 -25.42
N ALA A 6 6.83 -17.65 -26.62
CA ALA A 6 6.14 -16.37 -26.79
C ALA A 6 4.73 -16.39 -26.18
N GLN A 7 4.00 -17.49 -26.31
CA GLN A 7 2.69 -17.64 -25.70
C GLN A 7 2.75 -17.69 -24.17
N ALA A 8 3.69 -18.44 -23.60
CA ALA A 8 3.90 -18.47 -22.16
C ALA A 8 4.28 -17.09 -21.61
N LEU A 9 5.15 -16.35 -22.30
CA LEU A 9 5.52 -15.00 -21.90
C LEU A 9 4.32 -14.04 -21.92
N ARG A 10 3.46 -14.11 -22.95
CA ARG A 10 2.24 -13.29 -23.00
C ARG A 10 1.30 -13.58 -21.82
N ILE A 11 1.10 -14.85 -21.49
CA ILE A 11 0.24 -15.24 -20.35
C ILE A 11 0.85 -14.75 -19.03
N PHE A 12 2.17 -14.92 -18.84
CA PHE A 12 2.87 -14.42 -17.66
C PHE A 12 2.75 -12.89 -17.53
N GLN A 13 2.99 -12.14 -18.61
CA GLN A 13 2.87 -10.69 -18.63
C GLN A 13 1.43 -10.23 -18.32
N ALA A 14 0.42 -10.93 -18.84
CA ALA A 14 -0.98 -10.66 -18.51
C ALA A 14 -1.25 -10.84 -17.00
N GLY A 15 -0.69 -11.88 -16.39
CA GLY A 15 -0.77 -12.10 -14.94
C GLY A 15 -0.07 -10.99 -14.14
N VAL A 16 1.11 -10.55 -14.56
CA VAL A 16 1.83 -9.43 -13.93
C VAL A 16 1.04 -8.14 -14.04
N ALA A 17 0.48 -7.84 -15.21
CA ALA A 17 -0.35 -6.66 -15.43
C ALA A 17 -1.62 -6.67 -14.57
N ALA A 18 -2.29 -7.83 -14.48
CA ALA A 18 -3.47 -8.01 -13.64
C ALA A 18 -3.18 -7.84 -12.14
N ALA A 19 -1.94 -8.11 -11.71
CA ALA A 19 -1.48 -7.94 -10.33
C ALA A 19 -0.82 -6.57 -10.05
N ASP A 20 -0.91 -5.60 -10.97
CA ASP A 20 -0.33 -4.28 -10.75
C ASP A 20 -1.07 -3.53 -9.61
N PRO A 21 -0.37 -3.15 -8.52
CA PRO A 21 -1.00 -2.56 -7.35
C PRO A 21 -1.54 -1.15 -7.59
N HIS A 22 -1.01 -0.42 -8.57
CA HIS A 22 -1.50 0.91 -8.90
C HIS A 22 -2.84 0.80 -9.63
N ALA A 23 -2.91 -0.03 -10.67
CA ALA A 23 -4.14 -0.31 -11.41
C ALA A 23 -5.24 -0.90 -10.50
N ALA A 24 -4.87 -1.83 -9.62
CA ALA A 24 -5.81 -2.45 -8.68
C ALA A 24 -6.43 -1.43 -7.71
N VAL A 25 -5.64 -0.47 -7.22
CA VAL A 25 -6.16 0.61 -6.36
C VAL A 25 -7.02 1.56 -7.19
N THR A 26 -6.52 2.09 -8.30
CA THR A 26 -7.27 3.03 -9.15
C THR A 26 -8.67 2.51 -9.52
N ALA A 27 -8.78 1.22 -9.84
CA ALA A 27 -10.04 0.59 -10.24
C ALA A 27 -11.14 0.57 -9.15
N VAL A 28 -10.80 0.80 -7.88
CA VAL A 28 -11.76 0.75 -6.76
C VAL A 28 -11.99 2.10 -6.07
N LEU A 29 -11.29 3.16 -6.47
CA LEU A 29 -11.35 4.46 -5.78
C LEU A 29 -12.49 5.37 -6.24
N ASP A 30 -13.14 5.09 -7.37
CA ASP A 30 -14.20 5.96 -7.91
C ASP A 30 -15.39 6.10 -6.94
N ASP A 31 -15.75 5.01 -6.26
CA ASP A 31 -16.83 4.97 -5.27
C ASP A 31 -16.37 5.33 -3.84
N VAL A 32 -15.11 5.70 -3.65
CA VAL A 32 -14.54 6.00 -2.34
C VAL A 32 -14.65 7.50 -2.07
N GLN A 33 -15.30 7.86 -0.96
CA GLN A 33 -15.33 9.24 -0.48
C GLN A 33 -13.92 9.71 -0.12
N THR A 34 -13.65 11.01 -0.31
CA THR A 34 -12.36 11.61 0.01
C THR A 34 -11.97 11.32 1.47
N PRO A 35 -10.86 10.60 1.71
CA PRO A 35 -10.42 10.30 3.06
C PRO A 35 -9.77 11.52 3.71
N ALA A 36 -9.78 11.57 5.05
CA ALA A 36 -9.01 12.56 5.80
C ALA A 36 -7.50 12.27 5.75
N ARG A 37 -7.13 11.00 5.53
CA ARG A 37 -5.73 10.54 5.50
C ARG A 37 -5.57 9.24 4.72
N ILE A 38 -4.41 9.07 4.09
CA ILE A 38 -4.00 7.83 3.40
C ILE A 38 -2.89 7.17 4.21
N ILE A 39 -3.02 5.89 4.52
CA ILE A 39 -1.97 5.08 5.15
C ILE A 39 -1.74 3.84 4.31
N ALA A 40 -0.54 3.73 3.74
CA ALA A 40 -0.15 2.59 2.91
C ALA A 40 0.98 1.81 3.56
N VAL A 41 0.85 0.48 3.64
CA VAL A 41 1.81 -0.40 4.31
C VAL A 41 2.13 -1.64 3.48
N GLY A 42 3.43 -1.97 3.40
CA GLY A 42 3.96 -3.16 2.74
C GLY A 42 4.77 -2.90 1.48
N LYS A 43 5.14 -3.98 0.77
CA LYS A 43 6.07 -3.90 -0.39
C LYS A 43 5.52 -3.06 -1.55
N ALA A 44 4.20 -3.09 -1.77
CA ALA A 44 3.55 -2.31 -2.82
C ALA A 44 3.02 -0.96 -2.31
N ALA A 45 3.28 -0.58 -1.05
CA ALA A 45 2.70 0.59 -0.41
C ALA A 45 2.92 1.87 -1.21
N ARG A 46 4.12 2.08 -1.73
CA ARG A 46 4.44 3.28 -2.52
C ARG A 46 3.58 3.39 -3.79
N ARG A 47 3.40 2.29 -4.53
CA ARG A 47 2.60 2.29 -5.77
C ARG A 47 1.10 2.45 -5.49
N MET A 48 0.60 1.81 -4.42
CA MET A 48 -0.78 1.97 -3.96
C MET A 48 -1.05 3.40 -3.50
N ALA A 49 -0.15 3.99 -2.70
CA ALA A 49 -0.27 5.37 -2.23
C ALA A 49 -0.26 6.36 -3.40
N ALA A 50 0.60 6.17 -4.40
CA ALA A 50 0.63 7.02 -5.59
C ALA A 50 -0.72 7.02 -6.34
N ALA A 51 -1.39 5.87 -6.46
CA ALA A 51 -2.74 5.79 -7.05
C ALA A 51 -3.76 6.59 -6.22
N ALA A 52 -3.75 6.39 -4.90
CA ALA A 52 -4.67 7.09 -4.00
C ALA A 52 -4.45 8.61 -3.97
N MET A 53 -3.20 9.06 -3.96
CA MET A 53 -2.86 10.49 -3.96
C MET A 53 -3.19 11.17 -5.29
N ALA A 54 -3.11 10.45 -6.41
CA ALA A 54 -3.56 10.97 -7.70
C ALA A 54 -5.09 11.21 -7.70
N ARG A 55 -5.86 10.34 -7.03
CA ARG A 55 -7.32 10.48 -6.92
C ARG A 55 -7.77 11.50 -5.86
N PHE A 56 -7.01 11.62 -4.76
CA PHE A 56 -7.28 12.50 -3.63
C PHE A 56 -6.09 13.45 -3.38
N PRO A 57 -5.87 14.43 -4.28
CA PRO A 57 -4.76 15.36 -4.15
C PRO A 57 -4.88 16.19 -2.86
N GLY A 58 -3.75 16.41 -2.18
CA GLY A 58 -3.67 17.18 -0.94
C GLY A 58 -4.02 16.42 0.33
N VAL A 59 -4.52 15.18 0.24
CA VAL A 59 -4.73 14.33 1.43
C VAL A 59 -3.38 13.87 1.99
N PRO A 60 -3.10 14.06 3.30
CA PRO A 60 -1.86 13.61 3.91
C PRO A 60 -1.68 12.09 3.76
N ALA A 61 -0.49 11.67 3.32
CA ALA A 61 -0.17 10.27 3.08
C ALA A 61 1.04 9.81 3.90
N LEU A 62 0.90 8.67 4.58
CA LEU A 62 2.00 7.96 5.25
C LEU A 62 2.21 6.61 4.56
N VAL A 63 3.44 6.34 4.12
CA VAL A 63 3.83 5.11 3.42
C VAL A 63 4.89 4.39 4.24
N VAL A 64 4.61 3.15 4.63
CA VAL A 64 5.58 2.27 5.29
C VAL A 64 5.91 1.12 4.36
N THR A 65 7.18 0.99 3.98
CA THR A 65 7.63 -0.05 3.04
C THR A 65 9.01 -0.58 3.44
N ASN A 66 9.50 -1.57 2.71
CA ASN A 66 10.85 -2.14 2.90
C ASN A 66 11.92 -1.23 2.29
N TYR A 67 13.16 -1.35 2.77
CA TYR A 67 14.28 -0.50 2.38
C TYR A 67 14.48 -0.39 0.87
N GLU A 68 14.37 -1.51 0.14
CA GLU A 68 14.53 -1.53 -1.32
C GLU A 68 13.46 -0.76 -2.09
N ASN A 69 12.28 -0.55 -1.49
CA ASN A 69 11.17 0.16 -2.13
C ASN A 69 10.96 1.59 -1.57
N ALA A 70 11.71 1.97 -0.53
CA ALA A 70 11.58 3.24 0.18
C ALA A 70 12.21 4.42 -0.58
N THR A 71 11.66 4.71 -1.76
CA THR A 71 12.02 5.88 -2.56
C THR A 71 11.10 7.06 -2.24
N PRO A 72 11.59 8.32 -2.34
CA PRO A 72 10.76 9.50 -2.10
C PRO A 72 9.49 9.50 -2.97
N LEU A 73 8.38 9.93 -2.36
CA LEU A 73 7.10 10.12 -3.04
C LEU A 73 6.60 11.52 -2.66
N ALA A 74 6.53 12.43 -3.64
CA ALA A 74 6.13 13.81 -3.40
C ALA A 74 4.73 13.87 -2.77
N GLY A 75 4.59 14.60 -1.66
CA GLY A 75 3.33 14.72 -0.91
C GLY A 75 3.06 13.59 0.09
N ALA A 76 3.97 12.62 0.25
CA ALA A 76 3.86 11.56 1.24
C ALA A 76 5.10 11.48 2.14
N THR A 77 4.88 11.11 3.40
CA THR A 77 5.94 10.69 4.30
C THR A 77 6.24 9.22 4.03
N VAL A 78 7.45 8.90 3.57
CA VAL A 78 7.88 7.53 3.29
C VAL A 78 8.82 7.06 4.39
N MET A 79 8.48 5.95 5.04
CA MET A 79 9.28 5.31 6.08
C MET A 79 9.69 3.90 5.63
N ALA A 80 10.96 3.58 5.82
CA ALA A 80 11.49 2.26 5.59
C ALA A 80 11.43 1.42 6.88
N ALA A 81 11.16 0.12 6.74
CA ALA A 81 11.13 -0.84 7.84
C ALA A 81 11.78 -2.17 7.42
N GLY A 82 12.42 -2.85 8.39
CA GLY A 82 13.03 -4.15 8.17
C GLY A 82 12.03 -5.24 7.76
N HIS A 83 12.40 -6.01 6.74
CA HIS A 83 11.68 -7.19 6.28
C HIS A 83 12.67 -8.25 5.76
N PRO A 84 12.52 -9.55 6.09
CA PRO A 84 11.44 -10.16 6.89
C PRO A 84 11.63 -10.05 8.41
N VAL A 85 12.79 -9.57 8.88
CA VAL A 85 13.11 -9.38 10.30
C VAL A 85 12.76 -7.94 10.71
N PRO A 86 11.86 -7.73 11.69
CA PRO A 86 11.56 -6.39 12.20
C PRO A 86 12.77 -5.71 12.83
N ASP A 87 12.81 -4.39 12.74
CA ASP A 87 13.86 -3.56 13.32
C ASP A 87 13.28 -2.31 14.01
N GLU A 88 14.17 -1.48 14.57
CA GLU A 88 13.79 -0.24 15.26
C GLU A 88 13.07 0.75 14.34
N ASN A 89 13.42 0.80 13.06
CA ASN A 89 12.76 1.65 12.09
C ASN A 89 11.32 1.17 11.82
N GLY A 90 11.10 -0.14 11.80
CA GLY A 90 9.77 -0.74 11.80
C GLY A 90 8.94 -0.36 13.03
N ALA A 91 9.54 -0.33 14.22
CA ALA A 91 8.87 0.12 15.43
C ALA A 91 8.50 1.62 15.37
N LYS A 92 9.41 2.48 14.91
CA LYS A 92 9.15 3.91 14.68
C LYS A 92 8.04 4.12 13.64
N ALA A 93 8.06 3.35 12.55
CA ALA A 93 7.02 3.41 11.52
C ALA A 93 5.65 2.99 12.06
N ALA A 94 5.58 1.96 12.90
CA ALA A 94 4.35 1.55 13.57
C ALA A 94 3.81 2.64 14.50
N GLN A 95 4.70 3.28 15.29
CA GLN A 95 4.31 4.43 16.13
C GLN A 95 3.79 5.61 15.31
N ALA A 96 4.43 5.93 14.18
CA ALA A 96 3.96 6.97 13.28
C ALA A 96 2.58 6.66 12.70
N VAL A 97 2.31 5.39 12.33
CA VAL A 97 0.97 4.95 11.89
C VAL A 97 -0.06 5.13 13.00
N ILE A 98 0.25 4.72 14.23
CA ILE A 98 -0.66 4.87 15.37
C ILE A 98 -0.96 6.36 15.64
N ALA A 99 0.06 7.21 15.68
CA ALA A 99 -0.10 8.64 15.88
C ALA A 99 -0.94 9.28 14.77
N ALA A 100 -0.70 8.89 13.51
CA ALA A 100 -1.45 9.38 12.37
C ALA A 100 -2.93 8.93 12.37
N LEU A 101 -3.22 7.74 12.89
CA LEU A 101 -4.59 7.26 13.10
C LEU A 101 -5.29 8.01 14.24
N GLN A 102 -4.58 8.27 15.34
CA GLN A 102 -5.12 9.01 16.50
C GLN A 102 -5.42 10.47 16.17
N ALA A 103 -4.58 11.10 15.34
CA ALA A 103 -4.75 12.49 14.89
C ALA A 103 -5.67 12.62 13.65
N SER A 104 -6.48 11.60 13.33
CA SER A 104 -7.41 11.66 12.20
C SER A 104 -8.82 11.93 12.69
N ASP A 105 -9.37 13.09 12.30
CA ASP A 105 -10.75 13.46 12.63
C ASP A 105 -11.79 12.86 11.65
N GLY A 106 -11.33 12.10 10.66
CA GLY A 106 -12.18 11.53 9.61
C GLY A 106 -11.70 10.16 9.11
N PRO A 107 -12.35 9.63 8.05
CA PRO A 107 -12.07 8.30 7.52
C PRO A 107 -10.63 8.20 6.99
N VAL A 108 -9.99 7.07 7.29
CA VAL A 108 -8.62 6.76 6.85
C VAL A 108 -8.68 5.70 5.76
N LEU A 109 -8.06 5.98 4.62
CA LEU A 109 -7.86 5.00 3.56
C LEU A 109 -6.63 4.15 3.89
N ALA A 110 -6.85 2.91 4.31
CA ALA A 110 -5.81 1.95 4.62
C ALA A 110 -5.50 1.05 3.40
N LEU A 111 -4.27 1.10 2.89
CA LEU A 111 -3.80 0.32 1.75
C LEU A 111 -2.74 -0.68 2.23
N ILE A 112 -3.03 -1.98 2.18
CA ILE A 112 -2.17 -3.01 2.77
C ILE A 112 -1.76 -4.02 1.71
N SER A 113 -0.45 -4.30 1.64
CA SER A 113 0.11 -5.29 0.72
C SER A 113 1.12 -6.18 1.45
N GLY A 114 1.12 -7.49 1.15
CA GLY A 114 2.22 -8.40 1.49
C GLY A 114 2.83 -8.22 2.87
N VAL A 115 2.01 -8.01 3.91
CA VAL A 115 2.48 -8.00 5.29
C VAL A 115 2.66 -9.46 5.69
N GLY A 116 3.91 -9.88 5.95
CA GLY A 116 4.15 -11.20 6.51
C GLY A 116 3.38 -11.39 7.83
N PRO A 117 3.21 -12.63 8.31
CA PRO A 117 2.40 -12.94 9.50
C PRO A 117 2.85 -12.24 10.81
N ARG A 118 3.97 -11.50 10.79
CA ARG A 118 4.59 -10.83 11.94
C ARG A 118 4.26 -9.35 12.09
N PHE A 119 3.46 -8.76 11.20
CA PHE A 119 3.19 -7.31 11.20
C PHE A 119 1.97 -6.86 12.03
N CYS A 120 1.16 -7.79 12.55
CA CYS A 120 -0.04 -7.43 13.32
C CYS A 120 0.25 -7.28 14.82
N LEU A 121 0.54 -6.05 15.27
CA LEU A 121 0.51 -5.67 16.69
C LEU A 121 -0.36 -4.42 16.90
N HIS A 122 -1.67 -4.50 16.64
CA HIS A 122 -2.70 -3.78 17.42
C HIS A 122 -4.11 -4.26 17.09
N ARG A 123 -4.95 -4.49 18.11
CA ARG A 123 -6.24 -5.22 18.04
C ARG A 123 -7.48 -4.35 17.77
N ARG A 124 -7.35 -3.09 17.33
CA ARG A 124 -8.48 -2.13 17.26
C ARG A 124 -8.42 -1.14 16.08
N ALA A 125 -8.33 -1.63 14.85
CA ALA A 125 -8.67 -0.81 13.68
C ALA A 125 -9.67 -1.58 12.81
N ARG A 126 -10.85 -0.99 12.56
CA ARG A 126 -11.76 -1.47 11.51
C ARG A 126 -11.08 -1.21 10.16
N CYS A 127 -10.26 -2.15 9.73
CA CYS A 127 -9.62 -2.13 8.43
C CYS A 127 -10.67 -2.59 7.40
N VAL A 128 -11.15 -1.68 6.55
CA VAL A 128 -12.00 -2.05 5.42
C VAL A 128 -11.10 -2.64 4.34
N LEU A 129 -10.82 -3.94 4.43
CA LEU A 129 -10.16 -4.70 3.39
C LEU A 129 -11.23 -5.18 2.39
N ARG A 130 -11.51 -4.40 1.34
CA ARG A 130 -12.30 -4.88 0.20
C ARG A 130 -11.37 -5.39 -0.90
N THR A 131 -10.86 -6.60 -0.73
CA THR A 131 -10.34 -7.40 -1.85
C THR A 131 -11.47 -8.28 -2.36
N ARG A 132 -12.26 -7.80 -3.34
CA ARG A 132 -13.00 -8.69 -4.25
C ARG A 132 -12.06 -9.03 -5.41
N LEU A 133 -11.27 -10.08 -5.24
CA LEU A 133 -10.74 -10.82 -6.38
C LEU A 133 -11.92 -11.61 -6.97
N ARG A 134 -12.31 -11.27 -8.19
CA ARG A 134 -13.13 -12.15 -9.04
C ARG A 134 -12.19 -12.97 -9.91
#